data_AF-A0A9X8QY08-F1
#
_entry.id   AF-A0A9X8QY08-F1
#
_cell.length_a   1.000
_cell.length_b   1.000
_cell.length_c   1.000
_cell.angle_alpha   90.00
_cell.angle_beta   90.00
_cell.angle_gamma   90.00
#
_symmetry.space_group_name_H-M   'P 1'
#
loop_
_entity.id
_entity.type
_entity.pdbx_description
1 polymer ?
#
loop_
_entity_poly.entity_id
_entity_poly.type
_entity_poly.pdbx_seq_one_letter_code
_entity_poly.pdbx_strand_id
1 'polypeptide(L)' 'MRRCRCRGQPKTHLQHVLTAIAVNIKHLSGRSLTEEASSPRPSTAFQTFLDQNDIPRLKSWRTIGT' A
#
# COMPACT_ATOMS: atom_id res chain seq x y z
N MET A 1 25.06 -6.94 -9.84
CA MET A 1 23.66 -6.70 -10.28
C MET A 1 23.21 -7.80 -11.24
N ARG A 2 22.35 -8.73 -10.81
CA ARG A 2 21.80 -9.77 -11.68
C ARG A 2 20.71 -9.16 -12.57
N ARG A 3 20.94 -9.08 -13.89
CA ARG A 3 19.90 -8.72 -14.85
C ARG A 3 19.00 -9.93 -15.08
N CYS A 4 17.94 -10.06 -14.28
CA CYS A 4 16.86 -11.01 -14.55
C CYS A 4 16.16 -10.59 -15.86
N ARG A 5 16.47 -11.26 -16.97
CA ARG A 5 15.73 -11.07 -18.22
C ARG A 5 14.44 -11.88 -18.12
N CYS A 6 13.32 -11.23 -17.84
CA CYS A 6 11.99 -11.82 -17.95
C CYS A 6 11.73 -12.22 -19.41
N ARG A 7 12.18 -13.41 -19.81
CA ARG A 7 11.88 -14.00 -21.11
C ARG A 7 10.57 -14.78 -20.95
N GLY A 8 9.47 -14.20 -21.44
CA GLY A 8 8.17 -14.90 -21.54
C GLY A 8 6.94 -14.16 -21.02
N GLN A 9 7.09 -13.01 -20.35
CA GLN A 9 5.95 -12.18 -19.94
C GLN A 9 5.75 -11.03 -20.94
N PRO A 10 4.51 -10.73 -21.37
CA PRO A 10 4.25 -9.56 -22.19
C PRO A 10 4.72 -8.33 -21.43
N LYS A 11 5.82 -7.72 -21.90
CA LYS A 11 6.48 -6.56 -21.29
C LYS A 11 5.51 -5.41 -21.04
N THR A 12 4.43 -5.37 -21.82
CA THR A 12 3.28 -4.48 -21.71
C THR A 12 2.62 -4.54 -20.33
N HIS A 13 2.37 -5.72 -19.75
CA HIS A 13 1.70 -5.83 -18.44
C HIS A 13 2.58 -5.25 -17.32
N LEU A 14 3.86 -5.63 -17.28
CA LEU A 14 4.81 -5.08 -16.30
C LEU A 14 5.01 -3.58 -16.49
N GLN A 15 5.09 -3.11 -17.73
CA GLN A 15 5.20 -1.69 -18.04
C GLN A 15 3.97 -0.92 -17.54
N HIS A 16 2.75 -1.41 -17.78
CA HIS A 16 1.53 -0.78 -17.29
C HIS A 16 1.46 -0.75 -15.77
N VAL A 17 1.80 -1.86 -15.11
CA VAL A 17 1.84 -1.93 -13.64
C VAL A 17 2.85 -0.92 -13.08
N LEU A 18 4.08 -0.89 -13.61
CA LEU A 18 5.11 0.04 -13.15
C LEU A 18 4.75 1.50 -13.45
N THR A 19 4.11 1.76 -14.59
CA THR A 19 3.64 3.10 -14.96
C THR A 19 2.53 3.56 -14.03
N ALA A 20 1.54 2.71 -13.75
CA ALA A 20 0.45 3.01 -12.82
C ALA A 20 0.98 3.27 -11.40
N ILE A 21 1.97 2.50 -10.94
CA ILE A 21 2.64 2.74 -9.66
C ILE A 21 3.34 4.10 -9.65
N ALA A 22 4.14 4.42 -10.68
CA ALA A 22 4.86 5.69 -10.75
C ALA A 22 3.90 6.90 -10.79
N VAL A 23 2.81 6.80 -11.55
CA VAL A 23 1.76 7.84 -11.61
C VAL A 23 1.07 8.00 -10.26
N ASN A 24 0.71 6.90 -9.59
CA ASN A 24 0.09 6.94 -8.27
C ASN A 24 1.01 7.58 -7.23
N ILE A 25 2.31 7.26 -7.24
CA ILE A 25 3.28 7.88 -6.33
C ILE A 25 3.41 9.38 -6.62
N LYS A 26 3.52 9.78 -7.90
CA LYS A 26 3.64 11.20 -8.29
C LYS A 26 2.42 12.01 -7.86
N HIS A 27 1.22 11.44 -8.01
CA HIS A 27 -0.03 12.08 -7.56
C HIS A 27 -0.08 12.18 -6.02
N LEU A 28 0.29 11.10 -5.32
CA LEU A 28 0.34 11.10 -3.86
C LEU A 28 1.41 12.04 -3.30
N SER A 29 2.57 12.18 -3.95
CA SER A 29 3.65 13.07 -3.51
C SER A 29 3.35 14.56 -3.76
N GLY A 30 2.50 14.85 -4.75
CA GLY A 30 2.03 16.21 -5.03
C GLY A 30 0.87 16.65 -4.14
N ARG A 31 0.27 15.71 -3.39
CA ARG A 31 -0.75 16.01 -2.38
C ARG A 31 -0.04 16.65 -1.19
N SER A 32 -0.45 17.86 -0.80
CA SER A 32 0.07 18.51 0.39
C SER A 32 -0.14 17.58 1.60
N LEU A 33 0.90 17.40 2.42
CA LEU A 33 0.80 16.70 3.71
C LEU A 33 -0.22 17.37 4.66
N THR A 34 -0.62 18.60 4.31
CA THR A 34 -1.74 19.37 4.86
C THR A 34 -3.09 18.89 4.33
N GLU A 35 -3.35 17.60 4.37
CA GLU A 35 -4.71 17.17 4.65
C GLU A 35 -4.71 16.88 6.14
N GLU A 36 -5.36 17.78 6.89
CA GLU A 36 -6.05 17.49 8.15
C GLU A 36 -5.95 16.01 8.48
N ALA A 37 -5.11 15.65 9.46
CA ALA A 37 -4.78 14.27 9.82
C ALA A 37 -5.99 13.37 9.56
N SER A 38 -5.95 12.63 8.44
CA SER A 38 -7.13 11.95 7.91
C SER A 38 -7.84 11.29 9.06
N SER A 39 -9.09 11.68 9.31
CA SER A 39 -9.87 11.12 10.42
C SER A 39 -9.69 9.60 10.40
N PRO A 40 -9.31 8.98 11.53
CA PRO A 40 -9.10 7.55 11.59
C PRO A 40 -10.30 6.84 10.98
N ARG A 41 -10.04 5.91 10.04
CA ARG A 41 -11.13 5.15 9.46
C ARG A 41 -11.92 4.47 10.59
N PRO A 42 -13.26 4.50 10.55
CA PRO A 42 -14.06 3.72 11.46
C PRO A 42 -13.62 2.26 11.45
N SER A 43 -13.71 1.61 12.61
CA SER A 43 -13.40 0.18 12.74
C SER A 43 -14.25 -0.62 11.76
N THR A 44 -13.63 -1.48 10.95
CA THR A 44 -14.37 -2.41 10.09
C THR A 44 -14.96 -3.54 10.93
N ALA A 45 -16.04 -4.17 10.47
CA ALA A 45 -16.65 -5.30 11.19
C ALA A 45 -15.65 -6.43 11.49
N PHE A 46 -14.72 -6.68 10.56
CA PHE A 46 -13.62 -7.63 10.78
C PHE A 46 -12.71 -7.20 11.92
N GLN A 47 -12.43 -5.91 12.04
CA GLN A 47 -11.59 -5.39 13.11
C GLN A 47 -12.27 -5.53 14.48
N THR A 48 -13.58 -5.27 14.56
CA THR A 48 -14.37 -5.52 15.77
C THR A 48 -14.38 -7.00 16.14
N PHE A 49 -14.48 -7.91 15.17
CA PHE A 49 -14.38 -9.35 15.40
C PHE A 49 -13.02 -9.75 16.00
N LEU A 50 -11.91 -9.22 15.46
CA LEU A 50 -10.58 -9.49 16.02
C LEU A 50 -10.45 -8.99 17.47
N ASP A 51 -10.94 -7.77 17.73
CA ASP A 51 -10.88 -7.14 19.05
C ASP A 51 -11.74 -7.91 20.08
N GLN A 52 -12.88 -8.49 19.66
CA GLN A 52 -13.74 -9.33 20.53
C GLN A 52 -13.14 -10.70 20.86
N ASN A 53 -12.27 -11.23 20.00
CA ASN A 53 -11.67 -12.55 20.16
C ASN A 53 -10.22 -12.48 20.68
N ASP A 54 -9.79 -11.30 21.15
CA ASP A 54 -8.42 -11.02 21.58
C ASP A 54 -7.35 -11.45 20.55
N ILE A 55 -7.70 -11.41 19.26
CA ILE A 55 -6.79 -11.81 18.18
C ILE A 55 -5.83 -10.64 17.93
N PRO A 56 -4.50 -10.83 18.10
CA PRO A 56 -3.54 -9.78 17.87
C PRO A 56 -3.68 -9.21 16.46
N ARG A 57 -3.82 -7.89 16.34
CA ARG A 57 -3.75 -7.23 15.03
C ARG A 57 -2.40 -7.58 14.40
N LEU A 58 -2.42 -8.28 13.26
CA LEU A 58 -1.21 -8.39 12.45
C LEU A 58 -0.78 -6.97 12.12
N LYS A 59 0.42 -6.60 12.58
CA LYS A 59 1.10 -5.39 12.09
C LYS A 59 1.31 -5.59 10.59
N SER A 60 0.33 -5.13 9.79
CA SER A 60 0.52 -5.01 8.35
C SER A 60 1.73 -4.10 8.12
N TRP A 61 2.43 -4.30 7.00
CA TRP A 61 3.86 -4.00 6.78
C TRP A 61 4.26 -2.50 6.85
N ARG A 62 3.44 -1.64 7.45
CA ARG A 62 3.79 -0.28 7.84
C ARG A 62 3.95 -0.21 9.36
N THR A 63 5.11 -0.65 9.85
CA THR A 63 5.70 -0.02 11.03
C THR A 63 6.79 0.90 10.50
N ILE A 64 6.38 2.10 10.06
CA ILE A 64 7.31 3.19 9.78
C ILE A 64 7.36 4.03 11.07
N GLY A 65 8.54 4.09 11.67
CA GLY A 65 8.89 5.08 12.69
C GLY A 65 8.59 4.67 14.12
N THR A 66 9.65 4.35 14.87
CA THR A 66 9.75 4.75 16.28
C THR A 66 10.37 6.14 16.29
#